data_AF-A0A800AIJ1-F1
#
_entry.id   AF-A0A800AIJ1-F1
#
_cell.length_a   1.000
_cell.length_b   1.000
_cell.length_c   1.000
_cell.angle_alpha   90.00
_cell.angle_beta   90.00
_cell.angle_gamma   90.00
#
_symmetry.space_group_name_H-M   'P 1'
#
loop_
_entity.id
_entity.type
_entity.pdbx_description
1 polymer ?
#
loop_
_entity_poly.entity_id
_entity_poly.type
_entity_poly.pdbx_seq_one_letter_code
_entity_poly.pdbx_strand_id
1 'polypeptide(L)' 'MIPSTFRNQLGLSQGMILVVEEGGNDELRLRIQEESPTLVDKQGVLVVKVEPSVDLTNITQQERSRRVSDFVCE' A
#
# COMPACT_ATOMS: atom_id res chain seq x y z
N MET A 1 3.17 3.86 19.06
CA MET A 1 1.84 4.46 19.35
C MET A 1 1.81 5.87 18.78
N ILE A 2 0.75 6.27 18.09
CA ILE A 2 0.57 7.67 17.63
C ILE A 2 0.22 8.53 18.85
N PRO A 3 0.92 9.65 19.12
CA PRO A 3 0.62 10.51 20.26
C PRO A 3 -0.82 11.05 20.20
N SER A 4 -1.46 11.18 21.36
CA SER A 4 -2.88 11.57 21.46
C SER A 4 -3.19 12.97 20.89
N THR A 5 -2.23 13.88 20.94
CA THR A 5 -2.31 15.21 20.32
C THR A 5 -2.48 15.14 18.81
N PHE A 6 -1.72 14.27 18.15
CA PHE A 6 -1.83 14.01 16.71
C PHE A 6 -3.12 13.27 16.37
N ARG A 7 -3.57 12.33 17.22
CA ARG A 7 -4.83 11.61 17.00
C ARG A 7 -6.03 12.56 16.91
N ASN A 8 -6.12 13.54 17.81
CA ASN A 8 -7.22 14.50 17.84
C ASN A 8 -7.16 15.50 16.68
N GLN A 9 -5.96 15.97 16.31
CA GLN A 9 -5.77 16.89 15.19
C GLN A 9 -6.09 16.24 13.83
N LEU A 10 -5.81 14.94 13.71
CA LEU A 10 -6.09 14.15 12.51
C LEU A 10 -7.51 13.55 12.51
N GLY A 11 -8.33 13.82 13.54
CA GLY A 11 -9.70 13.29 13.63
C GLY A 11 -9.80 11.76 13.69
N LEU A 12 -8.74 11.08 14.14
CA LEU A 12 -8.64 9.62 14.06
C LEU A 12 -9.44 8.93 15.17
N SER A 13 -10.36 8.05 14.78
CA SER A 13 -11.09 7.17 15.69
C SER A 13 -10.56 5.73 15.65
N GLN A 14 -10.92 4.93 16.65
CA GLN A 14 -10.54 3.52 16.69
C GLN A 14 -11.19 2.77 15.53
N GLY A 15 -10.41 1.94 14.83
CA GLY A 15 -10.88 1.19 13.66
C GLY A 15 -10.62 1.89 12.32
N MET A 16 -10.19 3.15 12.32
CA MET A 16 -9.71 3.81 11.10
C MET A 16 -8.40 3.21 10.60
N ILE A 17 -8.27 3.13 9.28
CA ILE A 17 -7.05 2.67 8.59
C ILE A 17 -6.33 3.88 8.01
N LEU A 18 -5.02 3.95 8.26
CA LEU A 18 -4.12 4.92 7.66
C LEU A 18 -3.24 4.21 6.63
N VAL A 19 -3.14 4.79 5.45
CA VAL A 19 -2.25 4.33 4.38
C VAL A 19 -1.01 5.21 4.38
N VAL A 20 0.16 4.56 4.37
CA VAL A 20 1.45 5.25 4.17
C VAL A 20 1.76 5.18 2.68
N GLU A 21 1.93 6.35 2.07
CA GLU A 21 2.26 6.52 0.66
C GLU A 21 3.63 7.22 0.57
N GLU A 22 4.47 6.79 -0.35
CA GLU A 22 5.72 7.48 -0.66
C GLU A 22 5.39 8.71 -1.53
N GLY A 23 5.52 9.90 -0.95
CA GLY A 23 5.59 11.15 -1.68
C GLY A 23 6.97 11.27 -2.31
N GLY A 24 7.03 11.67 -3.58
CA GLY A 24 8.32 11.85 -4.27
C GLY A 24 9.29 12.72 -3.46
N ASN A 25 10.59 12.45 -3.62
CA ASN A 25 11.70 13.00 -2.83
C ASN A 25 11.74 12.55 -1.36
N ASP A 26 11.57 11.25 -1.12
CA ASP A 26 11.76 10.63 0.22
C ASP A 26 10.76 11.15 1.28
N GLU A 27 9.62 11.69 0.82
CA GLU A 27 8.54 12.15 1.68
C GLU A 27 7.62 10.97 2.00
N LEU A 28 7.21 10.81 3.25
CA LEU A 28 6.14 9.86 3.61
C LEU A 28 4.86 10.64 3.87
N ARG A 29 3.80 10.29 3.12
CA ARG A 29 2.47 10.85 3.28
C ARG A 29 1.57 9.85 3.97
N LEU A 30 0.80 10.34 4.93
CA LEU A 30 -0.21 9.57 5.63
C LEU A 30 -1.58 10.03 5.12
N ARG A 31 -2.37 9.09 4.61
CA ARG A 31 -3.74 9.34 4.15
C ARG A 31 -4.72 8.47 4.93
N ILE A 32 -5.87 9.05 5.28
CA ILE A 32 -6.99 8.29 5.85
C ILE A 32 -7.63 7.48 4.72
N GLN A 33 -7.81 6.18 4.92
CA GLN A 33 -8.61 5.35 4.03
C GLN A 33 -10.09 5.63 4.28
N GLU A 34 -10.69 6.51 3.48
CA GLU A 34 -12.10 6.91 3.63
C GLU A 34 -13.08 5.81 3.21
N GLU A 35 -12.72 5.02 2.20
CA GLU A 35 -13.57 3.95 1.67
C GLU A 35 -13.06 2.57 2.06
N SER A 36 -13.98 1.72 2.53
CA SER A 36 -13.69 0.30 2.73
C SER A 36 -13.39 -0.33 1.37
N PRO A 37 -12.35 -1.16 1.26
CA PRO A 37 -12.03 -1.80 0.00
C PRO A 37 -13.22 -2.64 -0.49
N THR A 38 -13.46 -2.62 -1.80
CA THR A 38 -14.55 -3.42 -2.37
C THR A 38 -14.20 -4.89 -2.24
N LEU A 39 -15.04 -5.64 -1.53
CA LEU A 39 -14.94 -7.08 -1.41
C LEU A 39 -15.77 -7.76 -2.50
N VAL A 40 -15.20 -8.76 -3.16
CA VAL A 40 -15.87 -9.57 -4.20
C VAL A 40 -15.73 -11.05 -3.88
N ASP A 41 -16.78 -11.84 -4.11
CA ASP A 41 -16.67 -13.30 -4.08
C ASP A 41 -16.08 -13.79 -5.41
N LYS A 42 -15.08 -14.66 -5.31
CA LYS A 42 -14.56 -15.43 -6.43
C LYS A 42 -14.54 -16.90 -6.04
N GLN A 43 -15.57 -17.63 -6.48
CA GLN A 43 -15.67 -19.09 -6.30
C GLN A 43 -15.67 -19.49 -4.81
N GLY A 44 -16.36 -18.71 -3.95
CA GLY A 44 -16.39 -18.95 -2.51
C GLY A 44 -15.18 -18.41 -1.75
N VAL A 45 -14.28 -17.68 -2.43
CA VAL A 45 -13.15 -16.97 -1.82
C VAL A 45 -13.44 -15.47 -1.81
N LEU A 46 -13.37 -14.86 -0.63
CA LEU A 46 -13.51 -13.42 -0.47
C LEU A 46 -12.21 -12.72 -0.91
N VAL A 47 -12.30 -11.88 -1.93
CA VAL A 47 -11.16 -11.17 -2.52
C VAL A 47 -11.35 -9.67 -2.40
N VAL A 48 -10.29 -8.95 -2.05
CA VAL A 48 -10.24 -7.49 -2.03
C VAL A 48 -9.92 -7.00 -3.44
N LYS A 49 -10.78 -6.16 -4.03
CA LYS A 49 -10.47 -5.44 -5.26
C LYS A 49 -9.62 -4.22 -4.92
N VAL A 50 -8.41 -4.18 -5.46
CA VAL A 50 -7.47 -3.06 -5.30
C VAL A 50 -7.10 -2.50 -6.67
N GLU A 51 -6.96 -1.19 -6.75
CA GLU A 51 -6.29 -0.54 -7.88
C GLU A 51 -4.83 -0.29 -7.47
N PRO A 52 -3.87 -0.65 -8.33
CA PRO A 52 -2.48 -0.41 -8.03
C PRO A 52 -2.18 1.09 -8.08
N SER A 53 -1.47 1.58 -7.07
CA SER A 53 -1.02 2.98 -7.00
C SER A 53 0.18 3.27 -7.92
N VAL A 54 0.79 2.24 -8.50
CA VAL A 54 1.95 2.33 -9.39
C VAL A 54 1.66 1.54 -10.66
N ASP A 55 2.20 1.99 -11.79
CA ASP A 55 2.12 1.26 -13.04
C ASP A 55 2.75 -0.13 -12.90
N LEU A 56 1.91 -1.17 -12.92
CA LEU A 56 2.34 -2.56 -12.78
C LEU A 56 2.96 -3.14 -14.06
N THR A 57 2.97 -2.39 -15.16
CA THR A 57 3.47 -2.86 -16.47
C THR A 57 4.93 -3.33 -16.40
N ASN A 58 5.71 -2.79 -15.46
CA ASN A 58 7.15 -3.04 -15.36
C ASN A 58 7.57 -3.99 -14.22
N ILE A 59 6.65 -4.44 -13.36
CA ILE A 59 7.03 -5.26 -12.18
C ILE A 59 7.63 -6.60 -12.59
N THR A 60 7.09 -7.23 -13.63
CA THR A 60 7.61 -8.50 -14.16
C THR A 60 9.05 -8.36 -14.65
N GLN A 61 9.40 -7.23 -15.28
CA GLN A 61 10.74 -6.96 -15.77
C GLN A 61 11.69 -6.58 -14.63
N GLN A 62 11.23 -5.79 -13.65
CA GLN A 62 12.01 -5.45 -12.46
C GLN A 62 12.38 -6.71 -11.65
N GLU A 63 11.41 -7.58 -11.38
CA GLU A 63 11.65 -8.83 -10.65
C GLU A 63 12.53 -9.81 -11.43
N ARG A 64 12.39 -9.85 -12.76
CA ARG A 64 13.28 -10.66 -13.62
C ARG A 64 14.71 -10.13 -13.58
N SER A 65 14.91 -8.83 -13.72
CA SER A 65 16.24 -8.20 -13.66
C SER A 65 16.88 -8.41 -12.29
N ARG A 66 16.11 -8.29 -11.20
CA ARG A 66 16.59 -8.57 -9.85
C ARG A 66 17.08 -10.01 -9.69
N ARG A 67 16.28 -11.00 -10.09
CA ARG A 67 16.68 -12.42 -10.04
C ARG A 67 17.92 -12.74 -10.89
N VAL A 68 18.05 -12.08 -12.04
CA VAL A 68 19.26 -12.20 -12.88
C VAL A 68 20.46 -11.57 -12.19
N SER A 69 20.28 -10.43 -11.51
CA SER A 69 21.34 -9.75 -10.75
C SER A 69 21.83 -10.61 -9.59
N ASP A 70 20.90 -11.25 -8.87
CA ASP A 70 21.22 -12.16 -7.76
C ASP A 70 21.97 -13.41 -8.25
N PHE A 71 21.72 -13.87 -9.47
CA PHE A 71 22.41 -15.00 -10.10
C PHE A 71 23.78 -14.68 -10.68
N VAL A 72 24.08 -13.41 -10.95
CA VAL A 72 25.35 -12.96 -11.58
C VAL A 72 26.37 -12.47 -10.54
N CYS A 73 25.97 -12.36 -9.27
CA CYS A 73 26.86 -12.00 -8.15
C CYS A 73 27.38 -13.20 -7.33
N GLU A 74 27.34 -14.43 -7.87
CA GLU A 74 28.09 -15.60 -7.34
C GLU A 74 29.43 -15.80 -8.07
#